data_AF-A0A8S1L103-F1
#
_entry.id   AF-A0A8S1L103-F1
#
_cell.length_a   1.000
_cell.length_b   1.000
_cell.length_c   1.000
_cell.angle_alpha   90.00
_cell.angle_beta   90.00
_cell.angle_gamma   90.00
#
_symmetry.space_group_name_H-M   'P 1'
#
loop_
_entity.id
_entity.type
_entity.pdbx_description
1 polymer ?
#
loop_
_entity_poly.entity_id
_entity_poly.type
_entity_poly.pdbx_seq_one_letter_code
_entity_poly.pdbx_strand_id
1 'polypeptide(L)'
;MQKILPYAFHGLDYLYEPQLARFYNLIPAFYTTKLGEGFLNQTTQVYTSLLQSIAEQDKEYLKQILEPKLYNATTQCMDMLEEKQLKLQYIEQEQQENDDKQEEDDEEAAAQKPQQQFGFFSKKIKKNYGNNETYHIYQEKDYKCNIDVRGVFGVKINRTENQNTRFFQIPAFPITPRNYFLNLKNPFSLYENQILVANILIYTSKKLIAVDSEGKVVHGNYDNNQFQYHKLRLESYVPNFNWVITDIDDYLKGNPYF
;
A
#
# COMPACT_ATOMS: atom_id res chain seq x y z
N MET A 1 8.76 -22.34 -4.04
CA MET A 1 7.31 -22.45 -4.30
C MET A 1 6.89 -21.18 -5.00
N GLN A 2 6.37 -21.25 -6.24
CA GLN A 2 5.99 -20.06 -7.00
C GLN A 2 4.75 -19.44 -6.34
N LYS A 3 4.82 -18.16 -5.95
CA LYS A 3 3.68 -17.45 -5.37
C LYS A 3 2.57 -17.37 -6.42
N ILE A 4 1.33 -17.60 -6.00
CA ILE A 4 0.14 -17.68 -6.87
C ILE A 4 -0.38 -16.28 -7.24
N LEU A 5 -0.01 -15.28 -6.45
CA LEU A 5 -0.27 -13.86 -6.68
C LEU A 5 0.84 -13.07 -5.93
N PRO A 6 1.11 -11.81 -6.31
CA PRO A 6 1.94 -10.92 -5.49
C PRO A 6 1.43 -10.68 -4.06
N TYR A 7 0.16 -10.99 -3.79
CA TYR A 7 -0.50 -10.92 -2.50
C TYR A 7 -0.31 -12.18 -1.64
N ALA A 8 -0.07 -12.01 -0.34
CA ALA A 8 0.05 -13.09 0.63
C ALA A 8 -1.30 -13.42 1.30
N PHE A 9 -2.01 -14.43 0.80
CA PHE A 9 -3.36 -14.83 1.26
C PHE A 9 -3.51 -15.12 2.77
N HIS A 10 -2.43 -15.48 3.45
CA HIS A 10 -2.43 -15.76 4.89
C HIS A 10 -1.83 -14.62 5.72
N GLY A 11 -1.61 -13.47 5.10
CA GLY A 11 -0.79 -12.40 5.63
C GLY A 11 0.70 -12.76 5.58
N LEU A 12 1.50 -11.80 5.99
CA LEU A 12 2.92 -11.98 6.20
C LEU A 12 3.15 -12.55 7.61
N ASP A 13 3.81 -13.71 7.69
CA ASP A 13 4.23 -14.37 8.93
C ASP A 13 5.36 -13.58 9.63
N TYR A 14 5.12 -12.33 10.01
CA TYR A 14 6.09 -11.55 10.78
C TYR A 14 5.99 -11.89 12.27
N LEU A 15 6.40 -13.12 12.60
CA LEU A 15 7.16 -13.42 13.83
C LEU A 15 8.66 -13.09 13.66
N TYR A 16 9.07 -12.53 12.51
CA TYR A 16 10.41 -11.95 12.30
C TYR A 16 10.54 -10.60 13.03
N GLU A 17 10.68 -10.76 14.34
CA GLU A 17 11.25 -9.88 15.35
C GLU A 17 10.47 -8.60 15.73
N PRO A 18 9.90 -8.56 16.94
CA PRO A 18 9.66 -7.30 17.68
C PRO A 18 10.92 -6.42 17.77
N GLN A 19 12.10 -7.03 17.63
CA GLN A 19 13.38 -6.34 17.52
C GLN A 19 13.56 -5.66 16.16
N LEU A 20 13.05 -6.21 15.05
CA LEU A 20 13.03 -5.52 13.75
C LEU A 20 12.00 -4.40 13.71
N ALA A 21 10.88 -4.49 14.43
CA ALA A 21 10.03 -3.31 14.67
C ALA A 21 10.80 -2.18 15.40
N ARG A 22 11.82 -2.52 16.21
CA ARG A 22 12.78 -1.58 16.82
C ARG A 22 13.96 -1.21 15.90
N PHE A 23 14.53 -2.13 15.11
CA PHE A 23 15.69 -1.91 14.23
C PHE A 23 15.30 -1.23 12.91
N TYR A 24 14.08 -1.46 12.42
CA TYR A 24 13.50 -0.73 11.31
C TYR A 24 13.17 0.71 11.65
N ASN A 25 13.41 1.16 12.90
CA ASN A 25 13.53 2.57 13.29
C ASN A 25 12.66 3.44 12.38
N LEU A 26 11.35 3.14 12.38
CA LEU A 26 10.38 3.85 11.57
C LEU A 26 10.55 5.29 11.97
N ILE A 27 11.05 6.07 11.02
CA ILE A 27 11.70 7.36 11.23
C ILE A 27 10.87 8.21 12.21
N PRO A 28 11.51 8.93 13.15
CA PRO A 28 10.79 9.78 14.10
C PRO A 28 9.72 10.64 13.41
N ALA A 29 8.55 10.76 14.05
CA ALA A 29 7.32 11.45 13.60
C ALA A 29 7.48 12.81 12.87
N PHE A 30 8.66 13.44 12.93
CA PHE A 30 8.98 14.68 12.24
C PHE A 30 8.95 14.61 10.70
N TYR A 31 8.97 13.41 10.10
CA TYR A 31 8.86 13.25 8.63
C TYR A 31 7.45 12.90 8.15
N THR A 32 6.64 12.22 8.96
CA THR A 32 5.22 11.91 8.66
C THR A 32 4.31 13.12 8.78
N THR A 33 4.65 14.10 9.63
CA THR A 33 3.95 15.40 9.68
C THR A 33 3.99 16.17 8.36
N LYS A 34 4.95 15.87 7.46
CA LYS A 34 5.09 16.54 6.16
C LYS A 34 4.27 15.94 5.02
N LEU A 35 3.82 14.68 5.15
CA LEU A 35 2.93 14.07 4.15
C LEU A 35 1.47 14.50 4.33
N GLY A 36 1.12 15.02 5.51
CA GLY A 36 -0.22 15.45 5.86
C GLY A 36 -1.17 14.29 6.15
N GLU A 37 -2.21 14.56 6.94
CA GLU A 37 -3.23 13.56 7.31
C GLU A 37 -3.97 13.01 6.07
N GLY A 38 -4.07 13.81 4.99
CA GLY A 38 -4.69 13.39 3.73
C GLY A 38 -4.01 12.19 3.07
N PHE A 39 -2.68 12.08 3.15
CA PHE A 39 -1.96 10.92 2.59
C PHE A 39 -2.31 9.64 3.35
N LEU A 40 -2.44 9.69 4.68
CA LEU A 40 -2.79 8.53 5.51
C LEU A 40 -4.17 7.99 5.15
N ASN A 41 -5.16 8.89 5.01
CA ASN A 41 -6.52 8.53 4.59
C ASN A 41 -6.58 7.92 3.19
N GLN A 42 -5.66 8.30 2.29
CA GLN A 42 -5.59 7.72 0.96
C GLN A 42 -5.02 6.30 0.97
N THR A 43 -4.24 5.89 1.99
CA THR A 43 -3.64 4.55 2.02
C THR A 43 -4.67 3.42 2.12
N THR A 44 -5.72 3.59 2.92
CA THR A 44 -6.83 2.61 3.03
C THR A 44 -7.58 2.50 1.70
N GLN A 45 -7.81 3.63 1.02
CA GLN A 45 -8.48 3.67 -0.29
C GLN A 45 -7.64 3.01 -1.38
N VAL A 46 -6.34 3.30 -1.44
CA VAL A 46 -5.40 2.69 -2.39
C VAL A 46 -5.32 1.17 -2.16
N TYR A 47 -5.21 0.72 -0.92
CA TYR A 47 -5.17 -0.71 -0.60
C TYR A 47 -6.49 -1.40 -0.97
N THR A 48 -7.63 -0.81 -0.62
CA THR A 48 -8.97 -1.35 -0.94
C THR A 48 -9.17 -1.45 -2.46
N SER A 49 -8.89 -0.36 -3.19
CA SER A 49 -9.03 -0.31 -4.65
C SER A 49 -8.12 -1.34 -5.32
N LEU A 50 -6.87 -1.50 -4.83
CA LEU A 50 -5.96 -2.53 -5.32
C LEU A 50 -6.56 -3.93 -5.17
N LEU A 51 -7.07 -4.29 -3.98
CA LEU A 51 -7.63 -5.62 -3.76
C LEU A 51 -8.88 -5.86 -4.61
N GLN A 52 -9.79 -4.88 -4.68
CA GLN A 52 -11.00 -4.97 -5.50
C GLN A 52 -10.66 -5.17 -6.98
N SER A 53 -9.78 -4.34 -7.54
CA SER A 53 -9.35 -4.49 -8.94
C SER A 53 -8.63 -5.81 -9.21
N ILE A 54 -7.91 -6.35 -8.23
CA ILE A 54 -7.35 -7.71 -8.34
C ILE A 54 -8.46 -8.77 -8.35
N ALA A 55 -9.46 -8.67 -7.48
CA ALA A 55 -10.58 -9.61 -7.42
C ALA A 55 -11.44 -9.60 -8.69
N GLU A 56 -11.67 -8.40 -9.24
CA GLU A 56 -12.45 -8.15 -10.45
C GLU A 56 -11.65 -8.37 -11.75
N GLN A 57 -10.34 -8.62 -11.62
CA GLN A 57 -9.41 -8.71 -12.75
C GLN A 57 -9.42 -7.48 -13.66
N ASP A 58 -9.56 -6.29 -13.08
CA ASP A 58 -9.51 -5.01 -13.80
C ASP A 58 -8.06 -4.69 -14.22
N LYS A 59 -7.63 -5.32 -15.32
CA LYS A 59 -6.28 -5.18 -15.88
C LYS A 59 -6.01 -3.75 -16.39
N GLU A 60 -7.04 -2.97 -16.72
CA GLU A 60 -6.86 -1.60 -17.20
C GLU A 60 -6.50 -0.65 -16.05
N TYR A 61 -7.25 -0.72 -14.96
CA TYR A 61 -6.94 0.04 -13.75
C TYR A 61 -5.61 -0.37 -13.14
N LEU A 62 -5.34 -1.68 -13.02
CA LEU A 62 -4.07 -2.19 -12.50
C LEU A 62 -2.87 -1.69 -13.32
N LYS A 63 -3.00 -1.56 -14.63
CA LYS A 63 -1.93 -1.01 -15.49
C LYS A 63 -1.61 0.44 -15.18
N GLN A 64 -2.58 1.21 -14.67
CA GLN A 64 -2.40 2.62 -14.34
C GLN A 64 -1.68 2.80 -12.99
N ILE A 65 -1.95 1.92 -12.03
CA ILE A 65 -1.46 2.07 -10.65
C ILE A 65 -0.23 1.22 -10.33
N LEU A 66 0.06 0.16 -11.09
CA LEU A 66 1.20 -0.72 -10.86
C LEU A 66 2.38 -0.36 -11.76
N GLU A 67 3.60 -0.49 -11.22
CA GLU A 67 4.83 -0.44 -12.01
C GLU A 67 4.87 -1.62 -13.01
N PRO A 68 5.40 -1.43 -14.25
CA PRO A 68 5.30 -2.43 -15.31
C PRO A 68 5.73 -3.86 -14.96
N LYS A 69 6.79 -4.05 -14.17
CA LYS A 69 7.25 -5.37 -13.76
C LYS A 69 6.27 -6.04 -12.80
N LEU A 70 5.75 -5.27 -11.85
CA LEU A 70 4.72 -5.74 -10.93
C LEU A 70 3.41 -6.02 -11.67
N TYR A 71 3.00 -5.14 -12.58
CA TYR A 71 1.82 -5.34 -13.43
C TYR A 71 1.88 -6.67 -14.17
N ASN A 72 2.97 -6.92 -14.92
CA ASN A 72 3.15 -8.14 -15.70
C ASN A 72 3.12 -9.40 -14.81
N ALA A 73 3.73 -9.33 -13.62
CA ALA A 73 3.71 -10.45 -12.69
C ALA A 73 2.30 -10.71 -12.13
N THR A 74 1.56 -9.64 -11.78
CA THR A 74 0.18 -9.72 -11.30
C THR A 74 -0.75 -10.31 -12.37
N THR A 75 -0.69 -9.82 -13.60
CA THR A 75 -1.55 -10.32 -14.69
C THR A 75 -1.24 -11.76 -15.06
N GLN A 76 0.04 -12.14 -15.15
CA GLN A 76 0.42 -13.54 -15.36
C GLN A 76 -0.13 -14.45 -14.26
N CYS A 77 -0.09 -14.01 -13.00
CA CYS A 77 -0.66 -14.75 -11.88
C CYS A 77 -2.19 -14.88 -11.98
N MET A 78 -2.88 -13.83 -12.44
CA MET A 78 -4.33 -13.86 -12.68
C MET A 78 -4.71 -14.85 -13.78
N ASP A 79 -3.97 -14.84 -14.90
CA ASP A 79 -4.19 -15.78 -16.01
C ASP A 79 -4.01 -17.23 -15.53
N MET A 80 -2.98 -17.49 -14.71
CA MET A 80 -2.75 -18.81 -14.10
C MET A 80 -3.86 -19.25 -13.11
N LEU A 81 -4.53 -18.29 -12.45
CA LEU A 81 -5.67 -18.58 -11.57
C LEU A 81 -6.89 -18.95 -12.39
N GLU A 82 -7.14 -18.23 -13.49
CA GLU A 82 -8.23 -18.52 -14.44
C GLU A 82 -8.06 -19.90 -15.09
N GLU A 83 -6.84 -20.25 -15.53
CA GLU A 83 -6.52 -21.59 -16.05
C GLU A 83 -6.83 -22.71 -15.04
N LYS A 84 -6.66 -22.43 -13.75
CA LYS A 84 -6.96 -23.35 -12.64
C LYS A 84 -8.42 -23.32 -12.20
N GLN A 85 -9.28 -22.54 -12.88
CA GLN A 85 -10.67 -22.34 -12.52
C GLN A 85 -10.85 -21.80 -11.08
N LEU A 86 -9.89 -21.00 -10.62
CA LEU A 86 -9.93 -20.34 -9.33
C LEU A 86 -10.44 -18.91 -9.51
N LYS A 87 -11.42 -18.53 -8.70
CA LYS A 87 -11.96 -17.17 -8.66
C LYS A 87 -11.43 -16.44 -7.43
N LEU A 88 -11.00 -15.19 -7.61
CA LEU A 88 -10.64 -14.30 -6.51
C LEU A 88 -11.89 -13.60 -5.96
N GLN A 89 -11.96 -13.46 -4.64
CA GLN A 89 -13.00 -12.70 -3.97
C GLN A 89 -12.36 -11.71 -2.99
N TYR A 90 -12.83 -10.47 -3.02
CA TYR A 90 -12.52 -9.46 -2.03
C TYR A 90 -13.48 -9.59 -0.85
N ILE A 91 -12.94 -9.57 0.37
CA ILE A 91 -13.70 -9.71 1.61
C ILE A 91 -13.43 -8.48 2.49
N GLU A 92 -14.49 -7.77 2.83
CA GLU A 92 -14.54 -6.63 3.75
C GLU A 92 -15.74 -6.79 4.68
N GLN A 93 -15.58 -6.46 5.97
CA GLN A 93 -16.71 -6.46 6.90
C GLN A 93 -17.45 -5.12 6.84
N GLU A 94 -18.77 -5.17 6.69
CA GLU A 94 -19.66 -4.18 7.32
C GLU A 94 -19.99 -4.72 8.72
N GLN A 95 -19.34 -4.21 9.77
CA GLN A 95 -19.73 -4.60 11.12
C GLN A 95 -21.07 -3.93 11.45
N GLN A 96 -22.12 -4.73 11.66
CA GLN A 96 -23.40 -4.29 12.21
C GLN A 96 -23.17 -3.38 13.42
N GLU A 97 -23.62 -2.13 13.31
CA GLU A 97 -23.73 -1.20 14.42
C GLU A 97 -24.79 -1.75 15.38
N ASN A 98 -24.36 -2.23 16.55
CA ASN A 98 -25.24 -2.19 17.72
C ASN A 98 -25.32 -0.73 18.17
N ASP A 99 -26.13 0.04 17.45
CA ASP A 99 -26.57 1.36 17.87
C ASP A 99 -27.63 1.20 18.97
N ASP A 100 -27.16 1.07 20.21
CA ASP A 100 -27.99 1.41 21.36
C ASP A 100 -27.83 2.91 21.66
N LYS A 101 -28.80 3.66 21.12
CA LYS A 101 -29.40 4.92 21.60
C LYS A 101 -28.48 6.13 21.89
N GLN A 102 -28.70 7.20 21.11
CA GLN A 102 -29.47 8.35 21.61
C GLN A 102 -29.95 9.26 20.45
N GLU A 103 -31.23 9.61 20.54
CA GLU A 103 -32.04 10.53 19.72
C GLU A 103 -31.40 11.93 19.59
N GLU A 104 -31.56 12.64 18.47
CA GLU A 104 -32.70 13.55 18.18
C GLU A 104 -32.43 14.39 16.90
N ASP A 105 -33.42 14.36 16.01
CA ASP A 105 -33.91 15.30 14.98
C ASP A 105 -33.00 16.40 14.37
N ASP A 106 -32.99 16.45 13.02
CA ASP A 106 -33.70 17.49 12.28
C ASP A 106 -33.75 17.20 10.75
N GLU A 107 -34.95 17.31 10.19
CA GLU A 107 -35.31 17.38 8.76
C GLU A 107 -34.73 18.69 8.14
N GLU A 108 -34.53 18.96 6.84
CA GLU A 108 -35.27 18.63 5.62
C GLU A 108 -34.51 19.14 4.35
N ALA A 109 -34.79 18.52 3.19
CA ALA A 109 -34.85 19.04 1.80
C ALA A 109 -33.60 19.53 1.00
N ALA A 110 -33.10 18.59 0.17
CA ALA A 110 -33.02 18.61 -1.31
C ALA A 110 -32.44 19.79 -2.13
N ALA A 111 -31.40 19.51 -2.93
CA ALA A 111 -31.40 19.65 -4.41
C ALA A 111 -30.13 19.06 -5.08
N GLN A 112 -30.33 18.25 -6.11
CA GLN A 112 -29.29 17.57 -6.91
C GLN A 112 -28.75 18.46 -8.07
N LYS A 113 -27.44 18.35 -8.36
CA LYS A 113 -26.87 18.10 -9.69
C LYS A 113 -25.40 17.63 -9.59
N PRO A 114 -24.91 16.79 -10.52
CA PRO A 114 -23.82 15.85 -10.25
C PRO A 114 -22.45 16.43 -10.64
N GLN A 115 -21.59 16.61 -9.65
CA GLN A 115 -20.14 16.50 -9.82
C GLN A 115 -19.70 15.48 -8.77
N GLN A 116 -18.97 14.45 -9.18
CA GLN A 116 -18.40 13.42 -8.30
C GLN A 116 -17.43 14.08 -7.31
N GLN A 117 -17.98 14.62 -6.23
CA GLN A 117 -17.29 14.96 -5.01
C GLN A 117 -17.53 13.79 -4.07
N PHE A 118 -16.45 13.04 -3.82
CA PHE A 118 -16.43 11.99 -2.81
C PHE A 118 -16.89 12.58 -1.48
N GLY A 119 -17.99 12.04 -0.93
CA GLY A 119 -18.56 12.46 0.34
C GLY A 119 -17.54 12.29 1.46
N PHE A 120 -17.19 13.40 2.10
CA PHE A 120 -16.27 13.46 3.23
C PHE A 120 -16.92 12.84 4.47
N PHE A 121 -16.57 11.60 4.80
CA PHE A 121 -16.71 11.12 6.17
C PHE A 121 -15.58 11.71 7.02
N SER A 122 -15.86 12.79 7.74
CA SER A 122 -14.97 13.38 8.73
C SER A 122 -14.90 12.48 9.99
N LYS A 123 -14.13 11.39 9.92
CA LYS A 123 -13.94 10.49 11.06
C LYS A 123 -12.87 11.02 12.03
N LYS A 124 -13.23 11.09 13.31
CA LYS A 124 -12.42 11.66 14.39
C LYS A 124 -11.12 10.88 14.61
N ILE A 125 -9.98 11.54 14.40
CA ILE A 125 -8.65 11.10 14.81
C ILE A 125 -8.57 11.18 16.34
N LYS A 126 -8.42 10.06 17.03
CA LYS A 126 -8.06 10.08 18.46
C LYS A 126 -6.59 10.49 18.59
N LYS A 127 -6.33 11.76 18.88
CA LYS A 127 -5.03 12.20 19.38
C LYS A 127 -4.84 11.61 20.78
N ASN A 128 -4.07 10.54 20.90
CA ASN A 128 -3.61 10.06 22.20
C ASN A 128 -2.60 11.07 22.76
N TYR A 129 -3.11 12.04 23.55
CA TYR A 129 -2.28 12.86 24.44
C TYR A 129 -1.97 12.04 25.69
N GLY A 130 -1.02 11.11 25.55
CA GLY A 130 -0.49 10.30 26.64
C GLY A 130 1.02 10.15 26.45
N ASN A 131 1.78 10.81 27.32
CA ASN A 131 3.24 10.81 27.47
C ASN A 131 4.06 9.79 26.63
N ASN A 132 4.95 10.32 25.79
CA ASN A 132 6.09 9.66 25.13
C ASN A 132 5.83 8.62 24.00
N GLU A 133 4.80 8.78 23.18
CA GLU A 133 4.65 7.93 21.98
C GLU A 133 5.07 8.64 20.68
N THR A 134 6.15 8.15 20.08
CA THR A 134 6.95 8.70 18.97
C THR A 134 6.50 8.28 17.55
N TYR A 135 5.22 7.97 17.31
CA TYR A 135 4.75 7.39 16.02
C TYR A 135 3.34 7.85 15.61
N HIS A 136 3.05 7.87 14.29
CA HIS A 136 1.70 8.11 13.76
C HIS A 136 1.06 6.79 13.33
N ILE A 137 0.10 6.32 14.13
CA ILE A 137 -0.73 5.17 13.80
C ILE A 137 -2.03 5.70 13.22
N TYR A 138 -2.25 5.47 11.93
CA TYR A 138 -3.60 5.62 11.39
C TYR A 138 -4.41 4.39 11.78
N GLN A 139 -5.62 4.59 12.32
CA GLN A 139 -6.47 3.51 12.77
C GLN A 139 -7.92 3.79 12.38
N GLU A 140 -8.42 2.97 11.46
CA GLU A 140 -9.84 2.67 11.28
C GLU A 140 -10.20 1.42 12.10
N LYS A 141 -11.48 1.05 12.12
CA LYS A 141 -11.98 -0.09 12.89
C LYS A 141 -11.30 -1.41 12.47
N ASP A 142 -11.03 -1.53 11.18
CA ASP A 142 -10.59 -2.72 10.46
C ASP A 142 -9.25 -2.52 9.71
N TYR A 143 -8.60 -1.37 9.88
CA TYR A 143 -7.36 -1.02 9.19
C TYR A 143 -6.44 -0.20 10.09
N LYS A 144 -5.19 -0.64 10.21
CA LYS A 144 -4.10 0.15 10.80
C LYS A 144 -2.92 0.16 9.86
N CYS A 145 -2.19 1.27 9.79
CA CYS A 145 -0.96 1.30 9.02
C CYS A 145 0.16 2.09 9.69
N ASN A 146 1.38 1.73 9.33
CA ASN A 146 2.62 2.45 9.61
C ASN A 146 3.34 2.72 8.30
N ILE A 147 3.97 3.89 8.18
CA ILE A 147 4.60 4.33 6.93
C ILE A 147 6.05 4.73 7.17
N ASP A 148 6.95 4.16 6.36
CA ASP A 148 8.36 4.52 6.27
C ASP A 148 8.63 5.26 4.95
N VAL A 149 9.20 6.45 5.03
CA VAL A 149 9.37 7.36 3.90
C VAL A 149 10.84 7.64 3.65
N ARG A 150 11.29 7.44 2.41
CA ARG A 150 12.69 7.62 2.02
C ARG A 150 12.82 8.35 0.70
N GLY A 151 13.91 9.09 0.54
CA GLY A 151 14.29 9.68 -0.73
C GLY A 151 15.19 8.75 -1.54
N VAL A 152 14.97 8.68 -2.84
CA VAL A 152 15.85 8.00 -3.80
C VAL A 152 16.16 8.98 -4.93
N PHE A 153 17.44 9.10 -5.29
CA PHE A 153 17.91 10.12 -6.24
C PHE A 153 18.74 9.46 -7.35
N GLY A 154 18.52 9.88 -8.60
CA GLY A 154 19.39 9.53 -9.73
C GLY A 154 18.94 8.36 -10.60
N VAL A 155 17.90 7.64 -10.18
CA VAL A 155 17.29 6.48 -10.87
C VAL A 155 15.84 6.75 -11.17
N LYS A 156 15.26 5.98 -12.09
CA LYS A 156 13.86 6.08 -12.50
C LYS A 156 12.98 5.03 -11.83
N ILE A 157 11.69 5.36 -11.66
CA ILE A 157 10.69 4.42 -11.11
C ILE A 157 10.49 3.24 -12.07
N ASN A 158 10.41 3.50 -13.37
CA ASN A 158 10.35 2.42 -14.35
C ASN A 158 11.71 1.70 -14.44
N ARG A 159 11.76 0.46 -13.95
CA ARG A 159 13.02 -0.27 -13.81
C ARG A 159 13.66 -0.60 -15.17
N THR A 160 12.87 -0.71 -16.23
CA THR A 160 13.40 -0.97 -17.57
C THR A 160 14.25 0.19 -18.10
N GLU A 161 13.99 1.41 -17.65
CA GLU A 161 14.74 2.60 -18.08
C GLU A 161 16.10 2.75 -17.37
N ASN A 162 16.30 2.01 -16.27
CA ASN A 162 17.58 1.93 -15.58
C ASN A 162 18.47 0.81 -16.16
N GLN A 163 17.90 -0.11 -16.94
CA GLN A 163 18.63 -1.24 -17.51
C GLN A 163 19.81 -0.72 -18.36
N ASN A 164 20.93 -1.44 -18.29
CA ASN A 164 22.17 -1.12 -18.98
C ASN A 164 22.86 0.19 -18.54
N THR A 165 22.33 0.87 -17.53
CA THR A 165 22.99 2.03 -16.92
C THR A 165 23.82 1.57 -15.73
N ARG A 166 25.09 2.01 -15.67
CA ARG A 166 25.95 1.77 -14.50
C ARG A 166 25.75 2.89 -13.49
N PHE A 167 25.38 2.52 -12.27
CA PHE A 167 25.22 3.45 -11.16
C PHE A 167 26.28 3.17 -10.10
N PHE A 168 26.82 4.24 -9.52
CA PHE A 168 27.53 4.17 -8.25
C PHE A 168 26.52 4.48 -7.13
N GLN A 169 26.24 3.49 -6.29
CA GLN A 169 25.29 3.63 -5.19
C GLN A 169 25.98 4.21 -3.96
N ILE A 170 25.41 5.30 -3.44
CA ILE A 170 25.73 5.85 -2.13
C ILE A 170 24.54 5.53 -1.23
N PRO A 171 24.66 4.53 -0.34
CA PRO A 171 23.54 4.12 0.50
C PRO A 171 23.17 5.21 1.50
N ALA A 172 21.92 5.15 1.97
CA ALA A 172 21.44 5.98 3.06
C ALA A 172 22.29 5.78 4.32
N PHE A 173 22.60 6.87 5.01
CA PHE A 173 23.16 6.83 6.36
C PHE A 173 22.01 6.78 7.38
N PRO A 174 22.21 6.27 8.61
CA PRO A 174 21.17 6.22 9.65
C PRO A 174 20.51 7.58 9.95
N ILE A 175 21.23 8.68 9.70
CA ILE A 175 20.78 10.06 9.91
C ILE A 175 20.11 10.70 8.69
N THR A 176 20.26 10.10 7.50
CA THR A 176 19.69 10.62 6.24
C THR A 176 19.03 9.49 5.45
N PRO A 177 17.69 9.40 5.43
CA PRO A 177 16.97 8.35 4.71
C PRO A 177 16.96 8.62 3.19
N ARG A 178 18.13 8.83 2.59
CA ARG A 178 18.33 9.20 1.19
C ARG A 178 19.33 8.27 0.53
N ASN A 179 18.89 7.55 -0.50
CA ASN A 179 19.79 6.76 -1.34
C ASN A 179 20.11 7.54 -2.63
N TYR A 180 21.38 7.57 -3.00
CA TYR A 180 21.81 8.22 -4.23
C TYR A 180 22.40 7.21 -5.21
N PHE A 181 22.04 7.33 -6.47
CA PHE A 181 22.51 6.50 -7.56
C PHE A 181 23.14 7.40 -8.62
N LEU A 182 24.47 7.53 -8.56
CA LEU A 182 25.20 8.41 -9.46
C LEU A 182 25.48 7.70 -10.79
N ASN A 183 24.94 8.25 -11.88
CA ASN A 183 25.36 7.90 -13.24
C ASN A 183 26.45 8.88 -13.70
N LEU A 184 27.70 8.42 -13.80
CA LEU A 184 28.81 9.28 -14.23
C LEU A 184 28.65 9.82 -15.66
N LYS A 185 27.85 9.18 -16.50
CA LYS A 185 27.53 9.68 -17.85
C LYS A 185 26.43 10.74 -17.86
N ASN A 186 25.59 10.79 -16.81
CA ASN A 186 24.54 11.79 -16.65
C ASN A 186 24.40 12.17 -15.17
N PRO A 187 25.26 13.07 -14.64
CA PRO A 187 25.20 13.47 -13.24
C PRO A 187 23.95 14.29 -12.91
N PHE A 188 23.30 14.91 -13.90
CA PHE A 188 22.06 15.67 -13.71
C PHE A 188 20.88 14.77 -13.34
N SER A 189 20.98 13.45 -13.54
CA SER A 189 19.93 12.50 -13.18
C SER A 189 19.56 12.57 -11.69
N LEU A 190 20.50 12.99 -10.82
CA LEU A 190 20.26 13.18 -9.38
C LEU A 190 19.23 14.27 -9.08
N TYR A 191 19.13 15.29 -9.93
CA TYR A 191 18.19 16.40 -9.78
C TYR A 191 16.90 16.15 -10.55
N GLU A 192 17.00 15.53 -11.72
CA GLU A 192 15.86 15.21 -12.59
C GLU A 192 15.00 14.08 -12.04
N ASN A 193 15.62 13.11 -11.36
CA ASN A 193 14.94 11.92 -10.87
C ASN A 193 15.02 11.85 -9.35
N GLN A 194 14.14 12.63 -8.70
CA GLN A 194 13.94 12.61 -7.26
C GLN A 194 12.69 11.81 -6.96
N ILE A 195 12.86 10.65 -6.35
CA ILE A 195 11.80 9.71 -6.03
C ILE A 195 11.55 9.74 -4.52
N LEU A 196 10.28 9.87 -4.15
CA LEU A 196 9.80 9.60 -2.82
C LEU A 196 9.30 8.17 -2.76
N VAL A 197 9.82 7.38 -1.82
CA VAL A 197 9.41 6.00 -1.56
C VAL A 197 8.64 5.97 -0.26
N ALA A 198 7.47 5.36 -0.25
CA ALA A 198 6.68 5.06 0.95
C ALA A 198 6.51 3.54 1.07
N ASN A 199 7.09 2.95 2.10
CA ASN A 199 6.82 1.56 2.48
C ASN A 199 5.73 1.58 3.57
N ILE A 200 4.59 0.96 3.28
CA ILE A 200 3.43 0.94 4.14
C ILE A 200 3.28 -0.47 4.71
N LEU A 201 3.38 -0.60 6.03
CA LEU A 201 2.99 -1.81 6.74
C LEU A 201 1.54 -1.67 7.17
N ILE A 202 0.70 -2.60 6.72
CA ILE A 202 -0.75 -2.59 6.88
C ILE A 202 -1.13 -3.74 7.82
N TYR A 203 -2.06 -3.50 8.73
CA TYR A 203 -2.69 -4.49 9.59
C TYR A 203 -4.20 -4.36 9.46
N THR A 204 -4.84 -5.33 8.82
CA THR A 204 -6.24 -5.20 8.40
C THR A 204 -6.96 -6.55 8.35
N SER A 205 -8.28 -6.54 8.45
CA SER A 205 -9.13 -7.70 8.16
C SER A 205 -9.56 -7.79 6.69
N LYS A 206 -9.32 -6.72 5.89
CA LYS A 206 -9.57 -6.69 4.44
C LYS A 206 -8.62 -7.63 3.71
N LYS A 207 -9.16 -8.54 2.91
CA LYS A 207 -8.34 -9.60 2.31
C LYS A 207 -8.90 -10.12 1.00
N LEU A 208 -8.02 -10.80 0.27
CA LEU A 208 -8.40 -11.63 -0.87
C LEU A 208 -8.42 -13.10 -0.46
N ILE A 209 -9.36 -13.84 -1.05
CA ILE A 209 -9.38 -15.31 -1.01
C ILE A 209 -9.47 -15.85 -2.43
N ALA A 210 -8.99 -17.06 -2.63
CA ALA A 210 -9.20 -17.80 -3.88
C ALA A 210 -10.14 -18.97 -3.61
N VAL A 211 -11.21 -19.07 -4.41
CA VAL A 211 -12.21 -20.14 -4.33
C VAL A 211 -12.23 -20.95 -5.62
N ASP A 212 -12.59 -22.22 -5.54
CA ASP A 212 -12.83 -23.06 -6.72
C ASP A 212 -14.23 -22.85 -7.30
N SER A 213 -14.57 -23.62 -8.34
CA SER A 213 -15.88 -23.60 -9.01
C SER A 213 -17.06 -23.97 -8.11
N GLU A 214 -16.81 -24.68 -7.01
CA GLU A 214 -17.83 -25.05 -6.02
C GLU A 214 -17.96 -23.98 -4.91
N GLY A 215 -17.13 -22.94 -4.95
CA GLY A 215 -17.09 -21.89 -3.93
C GLY A 215 -16.29 -22.26 -2.69
N LYS A 216 -15.53 -23.36 -2.71
CA LYS A 216 -14.67 -23.77 -1.60
C LYS A 216 -13.37 -23.00 -1.63
N VAL A 217 -12.93 -22.51 -0.46
CA VAL A 217 -11.64 -21.81 -0.33
C VAL A 217 -10.48 -22.75 -0.61
N VAL A 218 -9.64 -22.35 -1.55
CA VAL A 218 -8.37 -23.00 -1.88
C VAL A 218 -7.20 -22.22 -1.28
N HIS A 219 -7.27 -20.88 -1.26
CA HIS A 219 -6.26 -20.02 -0.64
C HIS A 219 -6.89 -18.92 0.22
N GLY A 220 -6.25 -18.63 1.36
CA GLY A 220 -6.74 -17.66 2.34
C GLY A 220 -7.66 -18.30 3.38
N ASN A 221 -8.46 -17.47 4.04
CA ASN A 221 -9.39 -17.90 5.09
C ASN A 221 -10.64 -17.00 5.09
N TYR A 222 -11.84 -17.59 5.19
CA TYR A 222 -13.10 -16.87 5.40
C TYR A 222 -13.26 -16.27 6.80
N ASP A 223 -12.40 -16.61 7.76
CA ASP A 223 -12.52 -16.07 9.12
C ASP A 223 -12.32 -14.55 9.13
N ASN A 224 -13.43 -13.84 9.14
CA ASN A 224 -13.46 -12.38 9.02
C ASN A 224 -12.94 -11.67 10.29
N ASN A 225 -12.65 -12.41 11.37
CA ASN A 225 -12.09 -11.86 12.60
C ASN A 225 -10.55 -11.89 12.63
N GLN A 226 -9.92 -12.54 11.66
CA GLN A 226 -8.47 -12.62 11.58
C GLN A 226 -7.90 -11.39 10.87
N PHE A 227 -7.16 -10.57 11.60
CA PHE A 227 -6.35 -9.50 11.04
C PHE A 227 -5.01 -10.05 10.55
N GLN A 228 -4.53 -9.52 9.44
CA GLN A 228 -3.30 -9.94 8.79
C GLN A 228 -2.40 -8.74 8.49
N TYR A 229 -1.09 -9.00 8.51
CA TYR A 229 -0.10 -8.01 8.09
C TYR A 229 0.15 -8.10 6.59
N HIS A 230 0.13 -6.95 5.93
CA HIS A 230 0.48 -6.78 4.53
C HIS A 230 1.46 -5.62 4.35
N LYS A 231 2.13 -5.60 3.21
CA LYS A 231 3.08 -4.54 2.87
C LYS A 231 2.81 -4.01 1.48
N LEU A 232 2.74 -2.70 1.36
CA LEU A 232 2.72 -2.00 0.08
C LEU A 232 3.94 -1.09 -0.04
N ARG A 233 4.49 -1.00 -1.25
CA ARG A 233 5.50 0.00 -1.59
C ARG A 233 4.97 0.92 -2.66
N LEU A 234 4.94 2.22 -2.37
CA LEU A 234 4.57 3.28 -3.30
C LEU A 234 5.80 4.11 -3.64
N GLU A 235 5.91 4.52 -4.91
CA GLU A 235 6.93 5.46 -5.37
C GLU A 235 6.30 6.59 -6.16
N SER A 236 6.87 7.80 -6.07
CA SER A 236 6.43 8.94 -6.85
C SER A 236 7.59 9.89 -7.14
N TYR A 237 7.53 10.60 -8.26
CA TYR A 237 8.50 11.66 -8.56
C TYR A 237 8.15 12.94 -7.79
N VAL A 238 9.16 13.67 -7.34
CA VAL A 238 9.00 14.97 -6.68
C VAL A 238 9.28 16.09 -7.69
N PRO A 239 8.48 17.18 -7.73
CA PRO A 239 7.36 17.51 -6.84
C PRO A 239 6.00 16.97 -7.29
N ASN A 240 5.92 16.32 -8.45
CA ASN A 240 4.67 15.87 -9.06
C ASN A 240 4.25 14.51 -8.50
N PHE A 241 3.47 14.53 -7.41
CA PHE A 241 2.99 13.32 -6.74
C PHE A 241 1.97 12.55 -7.59
N ASN A 242 2.47 11.67 -8.45
CA ASN A 242 1.73 10.57 -9.06
C ASN A 242 2.27 9.25 -8.48
N TRP A 243 1.53 8.65 -7.55
CA TRP A 243 1.97 7.46 -6.82
C TRP A 243 1.75 6.20 -7.65
N VAL A 244 2.78 5.36 -7.71
CA VAL A 244 2.74 4.05 -8.37
C VAL A 244 3.10 2.98 -7.35
N ILE A 245 2.33 1.90 -7.33
CA ILE A 245 2.62 0.72 -6.51
C ILE A 245 3.75 -0.06 -7.19
N THR A 246 4.84 -0.25 -6.46
CA THR A 246 6.07 -0.88 -6.96
C THR A 246 6.37 -2.22 -6.32
N ASP A 247 5.70 -2.57 -5.22
CA ASP A 247 5.77 -3.91 -4.62
C ASP A 247 4.55 -4.19 -3.72
N ILE A 248 4.17 -5.46 -3.62
CA ILE A 248 3.10 -5.99 -2.76
C ILE A 248 3.68 -7.17 -1.99
N ASP A 249 3.55 -7.19 -0.67
CA ASP A 249 3.93 -8.30 0.22
C ASP A 249 5.33 -8.86 -0.07
N ASP A 250 6.26 -7.94 -0.33
CA ASP A 250 7.67 -8.20 -0.69
C ASP A 250 7.86 -9.18 -1.86
N TYR A 251 6.89 -9.26 -2.78
CA TYR A 251 6.94 -10.13 -3.95
C TYR A 251 8.17 -9.87 -4.83
N LEU A 252 8.48 -8.60 -5.11
CA LEU A 252 9.67 -8.17 -5.84
C LEU A 252 10.87 -7.88 -4.94
N LYS A 253 10.82 -8.28 -3.66
CA LYS A 253 11.89 -8.09 -2.66
C LYS A 253 12.31 -6.62 -2.51
N GLY A 254 11.34 -5.72 -2.45
CA GLY A 254 11.57 -4.27 -2.39
C GLY A 254 11.83 -3.60 -3.75
N ASN A 255 11.65 -4.35 -4.84
CA ASN A 255 11.79 -3.94 -6.24
C ASN A 255 13.07 -3.12 -6.53
N PRO A 256 14.26 -3.75 -6.55
CA PRO A 256 15.53 -3.04 -6.76
C PRO A 256 15.55 -2.26 -8.08
N TYR A 257 16.37 -1.22 -8.13
CA TYR A 257 16.43 -0.31 -9.28
C TYR A 257 17.18 -0.85 -10.50
N PHE A 258 17.91 -1.96 -10.34
CA PHE A 258 18.79 -2.61 -11.32
C PHE A 258 18.71 -4.13 -11.20
#